data_AF-A0A8D2AXH3-F1
#
_entry.id   AF-A0A8D2AXH3-F1
#
_cell.length_a   1.000
_cell.length_b   1.000
_cell.length_c   1.000
_cell.angle_alpha   90.00
_cell.angle_beta   90.00
_cell.angle_gamma   90.00
#
_symmetry.space_group_name_H-M   'P 1'
#
loop_
_entity.id
_entity.type
_entity.pdbx_description
1 polymer ?
#
loop_
_entity_poly.entity_id
_entity_poly.type
_entity_poly.pdbx_seq_one_letter_code
_entity_poly.pdbx_strand_id
1 'polypeptide(L)'
;MQVVRNTGSWILRSWIRPGTTGVVAGVPSRSIHTGTQKLQDAATKQEVEEAAPSHSSFSIYPPVPGQESSLRWAGKKFEEIPVAHIKASYNNTQIQVVSATHQPLARASCGTEGFRNAKKGTGIAAQTAGIAAAAKATGKGVTHIRVVVKGLGPGRWSAIKGLTMGGLEVISITDNTPIPHNGCRPRKARRL
;
A
#
# COMPACT_ATOMS: atom_id res chain seq x y z
N MET A 1 28.55 5.94 66.41
CA MET A 1 27.14 5.68 66.08
C MET A 1 27.05 5.23 64.63
N GLN A 2 26.26 4.19 64.39
CA GLN A 2 26.43 3.19 63.32
C GLN A 2 26.15 3.69 61.90
N VAL A 3 27.02 3.27 60.98
CA VAL A 3 26.79 3.21 59.54
C VAL A 3 26.18 1.84 59.23
N VAL A 4 24.93 1.80 58.78
CA VAL A 4 24.30 0.56 58.30
C VAL A 4 24.32 0.55 56.77
N ARG A 5 25.23 -0.25 56.22
CA ARG A 5 25.20 -0.71 54.83
C ARG A 5 24.25 -1.90 54.78
N ASN A 6 23.16 -1.82 54.02
CA ASN A 6 22.31 -2.97 53.77
C ASN A 6 22.67 -3.61 52.42
N THR A 7 23.30 -4.77 52.51
CA THR A 7 23.61 -5.70 51.43
C THR A 7 22.40 -6.61 51.21
N GLY A 8 21.76 -6.51 50.04
CA GLY A 8 20.59 -7.33 49.67
C GLY A 8 20.80 -8.05 48.35
N SER A 9 21.05 -9.34 48.46
CA SER A 9 21.37 -10.34 47.44
C SER A 9 20.45 -10.41 46.21
N TRP A 10 21.07 -10.65 45.05
CA TRP A 10 20.45 -11.07 43.79
C TRP A 10 20.06 -12.56 43.89
N ILE A 11 18.77 -12.87 43.84
CA ILE A 11 18.29 -14.25 43.76
C ILE A 11 17.62 -14.47 42.40
N LEU A 12 18.29 -15.26 41.55
CA LEU A 12 17.74 -15.83 40.34
C LEU A 12 16.51 -16.69 40.69
N ARG A 13 15.37 -16.40 40.05
CA ARG A 13 14.25 -17.34 39.98
C ARG A 13 14.27 -18.06 38.63
N SER A 14 14.84 -19.26 38.65
CA SER A 14 14.61 -20.29 37.64
C SER A 14 13.16 -20.74 37.68
N TRP A 15 12.44 -20.63 36.57
CA TRP A 15 11.13 -21.28 36.41
C TRP A 15 11.32 -22.61 35.68
N ILE A 16 11.22 -23.68 36.46
CA ILE A 16 11.17 -25.07 36.02
C ILE A 16 9.73 -25.34 35.53
N ARG A 17 9.60 -25.85 34.30
CA ARG A 17 8.33 -26.34 33.73
C ARG A 17 7.94 -27.66 34.40
N PRO A 18 6.68 -27.87 34.82
CA PRO A 18 6.19 -29.21 35.08
C PRO A 18 5.80 -29.90 33.77
N GLY A 19 6.33 -31.10 33.57
CA GLY A 19 5.90 -32.02 32.53
C GLY A 19 4.57 -32.65 32.91
N THR A 20 3.63 -32.62 31.98
CA THR A 20 2.45 -33.48 31.99
C THR A 20 2.50 -34.42 30.79
N THR A 21 2.42 -35.68 31.15
CA THR A 21 2.41 -36.89 30.33
C THR A 21 1.14 -37.00 29.50
N GLY A 22 1.32 -37.34 28.22
CA GLY A 22 0.52 -38.30 27.44
C GLY A 22 -0.96 -38.01 27.17
N VAL A 23 -1.31 -37.84 25.89
CA VAL A 23 -1.99 -38.85 25.06
C VAL A 23 -2.08 -38.28 23.64
N VAL A 24 -1.47 -38.97 22.69
CA VAL A 24 -1.52 -38.67 21.25
C VAL A 24 -2.82 -39.29 20.72
N ALA A 25 -3.80 -38.45 20.36
CA ALA A 25 -4.98 -38.90 19.65
C ALA A 25 -4.60 -39.18 18.19
N GLY A 26 -4.69 -40.45 17.80
CA GLY A 26 -4.36 -40.96 16.48
C GLY A 26 -5.28 -40.39 15.39
N VAL A 27 -4.66 -40.13 14.24
CA VAL A 27 -5.31 -39.79 12.97
C VAL A 27 -6.07 -41.01 12.44
N PRO A 28 -7.35 -40.90 12.06
CA PRO A 28 -8.00 -41.92 11.25
C PRO A 28 -7.82 -41.59 9.75
N SER A 29 -6.89 -42.28 9.10
CA SER A 29 -6.93 -42.48 7.65
C SER A 29 -8.06 -43.46 7.32
N ARG A 30 -9.07 -43.03 6.56
CA ARG A 30 -10.06 -43.94 5.96
C ARG A 30 -10.02 -43.85 4.44
N SER A 31 -9.41 -44.89 3.88
CA SER A 31 -9.80 -45.68 2.72
C SER A 31 -10.67 -45.01 1.64
N ILE A 32 -10.08 -44.96 0.45
CA ILE A 32 -10.73 -44.94 -0.85
C ILE A 32 -11.82 -46.01 -0.89
N HIS A 33 -13.08 -45.62 -1.13
CA HIS A 33 -14.13 -46.54 -1.53
C HIS A 33 -14.45 -46.30 -3.00
N THR A 34 -13.94 -47.18 -3.84
CA THR A 34 -14.48 -47.44 -5.17
C THR A 34 -15.75 -48.26 -5.00
N GLY A 35 -16.89 -47.73 -5.43
CA GLY A 35 -18.17 -48.42 -5.43
C GLY A 35 -19.09 -47.81 -6.45
N THR A 36 -18.99 -48.27 -7.70
CA THR A 36 -19.97 -48.06 -8.76
C THR A 36 -21.30 -48.72 -8.38
N GLN A 37 -22.39 -47.95 -8.28
CA GLN A 37 -23.72 -48.41 -8.68
C GLN A 37 -24.47 -47.30 -9.40
N LYS A 38 -25.28 -47.74 -10.36
CA LYS A 38 -25.76 -47.08 -11.57
C LYS A 38 -27.28 -46.91 -11.45
N LEU A 39 -27.83 -45.97 -12.24
CA LEU A 39 -29.22 -45.87 -12.72
C LEU A 39 -30.23 -45.33 -11.70
N GLN A 40 -30.67 -44.07 -11.80
CA GLN A 40 -31.65 -43.46 -12.74
C GLN A 40 -33.03 -43.41 -12.08
N ASP A 41 -33.55 -42.21 -11.88
CA ASP A 41 -34.98 -41.93 -11.97
C ASP A 41 -35.22 -40.44 -12.28
N ALA A 42 -36.29 -40.22 -13.03
CA ALA A 42 -36.51 -39.12 -13.93
C ALA A 42 -37.18 -37.90 -13.29
N ALA A 43 -36.83 -36.74 -13.84
CA ALA A 43 -37.70 -35.59 -14.12
C ALA A 43 -38.66 -35.10 -13.02
N THR A 44 -38.24 -34.03 -12.34
CA THR A 44 -39.16 -33.01 -11.83
C THR A 44 -38.59 -31.61 -12.05
N LYS A 45 -39.26 -30.88 -12.95
CA LYS A 45 -39.46 -29.42 -13.00
C LYS A 45 -38.26 -28.47 -12.79
N GLN A 46 -37.95 -27.79 -13.89
CA GLN A 46 -37.55 -26.38 -14.01
C GLN A 46 -37.45 -25.59 -12.69
N GLU A 47 -36.21 -25.40 -12.24
CA GLU A 47 -35.70 -24.07 -11.96
C GLU A 47 -34.40 -23.96 -12.76
N VAL A 48 -34.47 -23.29 -13.92
CA VAL A 48 -33.29 -22.58 -14.39
C VAL A 48 -33.15 -21.44 -13.40
N GLU A 49 -32.44 -21.69 -12.30
CA GLU A 49 -31.81 -20.61 -11.56
C GLU A 49 -30.86 -19.94 -12.57
N GLU A 50 -31.36 -18.87 -13.20
CA GLU A 50 -30.55 -17.85 -13.80
C GLU A 50 -29.47 -17.48 -12.77
N ALA A 51 -28.27 -17.99 -13.03
CA ALA A 51 -27.14 -17.85 -12.14
C ALA A 51 -26.78 -16.38 -11.98
N ALA A 52 -27.32 -15.78 -10.92
CA ALA A 52 -26.91 -14.58 -10.20
C ALA A 52 -26.75 -13.26 -11.01
N PRO A 53 -27.08 -12.10 -10.41
CA PRO A 53 -26.61 -10.83 -10.96
C PRO A 53 -25.08 -10.90 -11.03
N SER A 54 -24.51 -10.78 -12.23
CA SER A 54 -23.06 -10.76 -12.45
C SER A 54 -22.47 -9.50 -11.84
N HIS A 55 -22.32 -9.48 -10.52
CA HIS A 55 -21.48 -8.51 -9.84
C HIS A 55 -20.06 -8.73 -10.38
N SER A 56 -19.65 -7.90 -11.34
CA SER A 56 -18.25 -7.84 -11.75
C SER A 56 -17.42 -7.60 -10.48
N SER A 57 -16.74 -8.64 -10.02
CA SER A 57 -15.93 -8.59 -8.81
C SER A 57 -14.93 -7.44 -8.94
N PHE A 58 -14.90 -6.53 -7.95
CA PHE A 58 -13.95 -5.43 -7.94
C PHE A 58 -12.53 -6.00 -7.89
N SER A 59 -11.74 -5.77 -8.93
CA SER A 59 -10.34 -6.17 -8.99
C SER A 59 -9.43 -5.03 -8.53
N ILE A 60 -8.43 -5.35 -7.72
CA ILE A 60 -7.41 -4.40 -7.24
C ILE A 60 -6.36 -4.14 -8.32
N TYR A 61 -6.23 -5.04 -9.30
CA TYR A 61 -5.23 -4.92 -10.36
C TYR A 61 -5.61 -3.84 -11.39
N PRO A 62 -4.63 -3.12 -11.94
CA PRO A 62 -4.91 -2.13 -12.98
C PRO A 62 -5.42 -2.82 -14.25
N PRO A 63 -6.22 -2.12 -15.08
CA PRO A 63 -6.62 -2.64 -16.38
C PRO A 63 -5.39 -2.81 -17.28
N VAL A 64 -5.31 -3.97 -17.94
CA VAL A 64 -4.20 -4.31 -18.83
C VAL A 64 -4.29 -3.47 -20.12
N PRO A 65 -3.19 -2.83 -20.57
CA PRO A 65 -3.20 -2.10 -21.83
C PRO A 65 -3.48 -3.06 -23.00
N GLY A 66 -4.32 -2.64 -23.94
CA GLY A 66 -4.71 -3.43 -25.12
C GLY A 66 -5.95 -4.32 -24.93
N GLN A 67 -6.38 -4.60 -23.70
CA GLN A 67 -7.69 -5.19 -23.43
C GLN A 67 -8.68 -4.09 -23.08
N GLU A 68 -9.85 -4.06 -23.73
CA GLU A 68 -10.84 -3.02 -23.44
C GLU A 68 -11.43 -3.20 -22.04
N SER A 69 -11.26 -2.18 -21.19
CA SER A 69 -11.90 -2.10 -19.88
C SER A 69 -13.12 -1.17 -19.91
N SER A 70 -14.20 -1.58 -19.25
CA SER A 70 -15.40 -0.75 -19.05
C SER A 70 -15.19 0.41 -18.06
N LEU A 71 -14.14 0.35 -17.24
CA LEU A 71 -13.81 1.37 -16.24
C LEU A 71 -13.45 2.71 -16.89
N ARG A 72 -14.17 3.76 -16.51
CA ARG A 72 -13.96 5.14 -16.97
C ARG A 72 -14.01 6.11 -15.79
N TRP A 73 -13.11 7.08 -15.79
CA TRP A 73 -13.05 8.14 -14.78
C TRP A 73 -13.18 9.49 -15.49
N ALA A 74 -14.27 10.21 -15.23
CA ALA A 74 -14.65 11.42 -15.99
C ALA A 74 -14.60 11.21 -17.53
N GLY A 75 -15.08 10.04 -17.99
CA GLY A 75 -15.09 9.65 -19.42
C GLY A 75 -13.75 9.18 -19.99
N LYS A 76 -12.65 9.29 -19.24
CA LYS A 76 -11.29 8.95 -19.69
C LYS A 76 -10.93 7.50 -19.39
N LYS A 77 -10.08 6.91 -20.26
CA LYS A 77 -9.47 5.60 -20.03
C LYS A 77 -8.40 5.69 -18.92
N PHE A 78 -8.03 4.56 -18.32
CA PHE A 78 -6.97 4.51 -17.29
C PHE A 78 -5.64 5.12 -17.75
N GLU A 79 -5.27 4.89 -19.01
CA GLU A 79 -4.01 5.34 -19.62
C GLU A 79 -3.91 6.86 -19.76
N GLU A 80 -5.04 7.52 -20.00
CA GLU A 80 -5.15 8.96 -20.25
C GLU A 80 -5.11 9.78 -18.96
N ILE A 81 -5.29 9.14 -17.80
CA ILE A 81 -5.34 9.82 -16.51
C ILE A 81 -3.95 10.34 -16.14
N PRO A 82 -3.84 11.61 -15.70
CA PRO A 82 -2.57 12.20 -15.31
C PRO A 82 -1.93 11.45 -14.13
N VAL A 83 -0.60 11.52 -14.08
CA VAL A 83 0.22 10.82 -13.11
C VAL A 83 0.79 11.81 -12.10
N ALA A 84 0.62 11.53 -10.82
CA ALA A 84 1.25 12.24 -9.71
C ALA A 84 2.49 11.48 -9.24
N HIS A 85 3.66 11.96 -9.62
CA HIS A 85 4.94 11.43 -9.16
C HIS A 85 5.29 12.02 -7.79
N ILE A 86 5.38 11.15 -6.79
CA ILE A 86 5.77 11.51 -5.42
C ILE A 86 7.15 10.92 -5.13
N LYS A 87 8.15 11.78 -4.92
CA LYS A 87 9.47 11.37 -4.45
C LYS A 87 9.56 11.59 -2.94
N ALA A 88 9.37 10.53 -2.18
CA ALA A 88 9.48 10.51 -0.73
C ALA A 88 10.91 10.14 -0.31
N SER A 89 11.75 11.16 -0.11
CA SER A 89 13.09 10.98 0.46
C SER A 89 13.08 11.22 1.97
N TYR A 90 14.15 10.84 2.68
CA TYR A 90 14.23 11.04 4.12
C TYR A 90 14.18 12.52 4.56
N ASN A 91 14.74 13.43 3.75
CA ASN A 91 14.91 14.85 4.13
C ASN A 91 14.00 15.81 3.35
N ASN A 92 13.19 15.30 2.42
CA ASN A 92 12.34 16.11 1.57
C ASN A 92 11.29 15.25 0.86
N THR A 93 10.14 15.85 0.54
CA THR A 93 9.12 15.25 -0.32
C THR A 93 8.86 16.18 -1.50
N GLN A 94 8.93 15.65 -2.71
CA GLN A 94 8.71 16.39 -3.95
C GLN A 94 7.55 15.74 -4.69
N ILE A 95 6.64 16.57 -5.20
CA ILE A 95 5.43 16.13 -5.88
C ILE A 95 5.39 16.83 -7.24
N GLN A 96 5.20 16.03 -8.28
CA GLN A 96 5.05 16.52 -9.64
C GLN A 96 3.86 15.83 -10.29
N VAL A 97 2.87 16.61 -10.72
CA VAL A 97 1.72 16.13 -11.48
C VAL A 97 2.00 16.35 -12.95
N VAL A 98 1.81 15.30 -13.75
CA VAL A 98 2.17 15.24 -15.17
C VAL A 98 1.00 14.64 -15.94
N SER A 99 0.73 15.11 -17.16
CA SER A 99 -0.26 14.49 -18.05
C SER A 99 0.19 13.08 -18.50
N ALA A 100 -0.72 12.32 -19.12
CA ALA A 100 -0.37 11.05 -19.78
C ALA A 100 0.67 11.23 -20.90
N THR A 101 0.68 12.40 -21.54
CA THR A 101 1.67 12.80 -22.56
C THR A 101 2.99 13.34 -21.98
N HIS A 102 3.24 13.09 -20.69
CA HIS A 102 4.44 13.52 -19.97
C HIS A 102 4.67 15.04 -19.89
N GLN A 103 3.63 15.87 -20.04
CA GLN A 103 3.73 17.32 -19.89
C GLN A 103 3.52 17.73 -18.41
N PRO A 104 4.39 18.58 -17.83
CA PRO A 104 4.30 18.96 -16.43
C PRO A 104 3.13 19.92 -16.17
N LEU A 105 2.21 19.51 -15.28
CA LEU A 105 1.04 20.31 -14.90
C LEU A 105 1.31 21.09 -13.61
N ALA A 106 1.74 20.40 -12.56
CA ALA A 106 2.00 21.04 -11.27
C ALA A 106 3.29 20.51 -10.65
N ARG A 107 3.98 21.36 -9.90
CA ARG A 107 5.14 21.00 -9.11
C ARG A 107 5.08 21.71 -7.76
N ALA A 108 5.27 20.95 -6.70
CA ALA A 108 5.44 21.47 -5.35
C ALA A 108 6.41 20.57 -4.57
N SER A 109 7.00 21.11 -3.52
CA SER A 109 7.86 20.37 -2.61
C SER A 109 7.83 21.01 -1.24
N CYS A 110 8.27 20.30 -0.20
CA CYS A 110 8.35 20.88 1.14
C CYS A 110 9.16 22.19 1.16
N GLY A 111 10.18 22.31 0.32
CA GLY A 111 10.99 23.53 0.21
C GLY A 111 10.26 24.72 -0.44
N THR A 112 9.38 24.47 -1.41
CA THR A 112 8.62 25.56 -2.08
C THR A 112 7.54 26.13 -1.16
N GLU A 113 7.00 25.31 -0.26
CA GLU A 113 6.02 25.73 0.76
C GLU A 113 6.67 26.43 1.97
N GLY A 114 7.97 26.74 1.89
CA GLY A 114 8.68 27.53 2.91
C GLY A 114 9.32 26.72 4.05
N PHE A 115 9.18 25.39 4.08
CA PHE A 115 9.87 24.58 5.09
C PHE A 115 11.38 24.53 4.82
N ARG A 116 12.18 24.71 5.87
CA ARG A 116 13.65 24.72 5.79
C ARG A 116 14.25 23.55 6.57
N ASN A 117 15.40 23.06 6.10
CA ASN A 117 16.23 22.06 6.79
C ASN A 117 15.45 20.82 7.23
N ALA A 118 15.62 20.38 8.48
CA ALA A 118 14.98 19.18 9.03
C ALA A 118 13.45 19.21 8.96
N LYS A 119 12.83 20.40 9.00
CA LYS A 119 11.37 20.54 8.93
C LYS A 119 10.79 20.05 7.59
N LYS A 120 11.60 20.00 6.52
CA LYS A 120 11.20 19.45 5.21
C LYS A 120 10.98 17.93 5.20
N GLY A 121 11.61 17.21 6.13
CA GLY A 121 11.48 15.75 6.27
C GLY A 121 10.29 15.32 7.13
N THR A 122 9.33 16.21 7.40
CA THR A 122 8.17 15.90 8.24
C THR A 122 6.94 15.57 7.39
N GLY A 123 6.02 14.76 7.95
CA GLY A 123 4.75 14.43 7.29
C GLY A 123 3.86 15.65 7.09
N ILE A 124 3.88 16.61 8.02
CA ILE A 124 3.13 17.88 7.90
C ILE A 124 3.58 18.65 6.66
N ALA A 125 4.89 18.82 6.47
CA ALA A 125 5.42 19.53 5.30
C ALA A 125 5.04 18.81 3.98
N ALA A 126 5.03 17.48 3.97
CA ALA A 126 4.63 16.69 2.80
C ALA A 126 3.13 16.83 2.49
N GLN A 127 2.28 16.88 3.53
CA GLN A 127 0.85 17.11 3.38
C GLN A 127 0.57 18.51 2.81
N THR A 128 1.22 19.55 3.35
CA THR A 128 1.12 20.93 2.82
C THR A 128 1.54 21.01 1.35
N ALA A 129 2.67 20.37 1.00
CA ALA A 129 3.11 20.29 -0.39
C ALA A 129 2.11 19.54 -1.29
N GLY A 130 1.44 18.51 -0.76
CA GLY A 130 0.37 17.78 -1.45
C GLY A 130 -0.84 18.66 -1.75
N ILE A 131 -1.31 19.42 -0.76
CA ILE A 131 -2.43 20.36 -0.93
C ILE A 131 -2.10 21.43 -1.97
N ALA A 132 -0.89 22.01 -1.91
CA ALA A 132 -0.44 23.02 -2.86
C ALA A 132 -0.28 22.46 -4.29
N ALA A 133 0.23 21.24 -4.44
CA ALA A 133 0.32 20.56 -5.74
C ALA A 133 -1.07 20.27 -6.32
N ALA A 134 -1.99 19.80 -5.49
CA ALA A 134 -3.37 19.52 -5.87
C ALA A 134 -4.09 20.79 -6.31
N ALA A 135 -4.03 21.87 -5.53
CA ALA A 135 -4.64 23.15 -5.91
C ALA A 135 -4.17 23.67 -7.28
N LYS A 136 -2.85 23.57 -7.57
CA LYS A 136 -2.29 23.94 -8.88
C LYS A 136 -2.77 23.02 -10.02
N ALA A 137 -2.98 21.74 -9.74
CA ALA A 137 -3.46 20.78 -10.73
C ALA A 137 -4.97 20.94 -10.98
N THR A 138 -5.76 21.18 -9.93
CA THR A 138 -7.20 21.47 -10.01
C THR A 138 -7.45 22.73 -10.82
N GLY A 139 -6.63 23.78 -10.65
CA GLY A 139 -6.68 24.99 -11.50
C GLY A 139 -6.41 24.73 -12.99
N LYS A 140 -5.84 23.57 -13.35
CA LYS A 140 -5.62 23.12 -14.73
C LYS A 140 -6.64 22.07 -15.19
N GLY A 141 -7.72 21.85 -14.43
CA GLY A 141 -8.80 20.92 -14.78
C GLY A 141 -8.48 19.44 -14.54
N VAL A 142 -7.57 19.13 -13.61
CA VAL A 142 -7.30 17.74 -13.20
C VAL A 142 -8.24 17.35 -12.05
N THR A 143 -8.95 16.23 -12.21
CA THR A 143 -9.84 15.67 -11.17
C THR A 143 -9.30 14.36 -10.62
N HIS A 144 -8.95 13.42 -11.50
CA HIS A 144 -8.48 12.08 -11.14
C HIS A 144 -6.97 11.96 -11.42
N ILE A 145 -6.26 11.23 -10.56
CA ILE A 145 -4.82 10.99 -10.69
C ILE A 145 -4.42 9.55 -10.41
N ARG A 146 -3.39 9.09 -11.11
CA ARG A 146 -2.63 7.87 -10.78
C ARG A 146 -1.40 8.26 -9.97
N VAL A 147 -1.24 7.71 -8.78
CA VAL A 147 -0.11 8.06 -7.91
C VAL A 147 1.04 7.08 -8.15
N VAL A 148 2.22 7.61 -8.43
CA VAL A 148 3.47 6.84 -8.48
C VAL A 148 4.39 7.32 -7.38
N VAL A 149 4.62 6.47 -6.39
CA VAL A 149 5.50 6.77 -5.26
C VAL A 149 6.91 6.26 -5.53
N LYS A 150 7.91 7.03 -5.15
CA LYS A 150 9.32 6.66 -5.20
C LYS A 150 10.00 6.95 -3.86
N GLY A 151 10.46 5.90 -3.19
CA GLY A 151 11.20 5.98 -1.93
C GLY A 151 10.32 5.73 -0.69
N LEU A 152 10.99 5.47 0.43
CA LEU A 152 10.38 5.11 1.72
C LEU A 152 10.53 6.25 2.76
N GLY A 153 10.48 7.50 2.31
CA GLY A 153 10.56 8.65 3.19
C GLY A 153 9.29 8.87 4.04
N PRO A 154 9.40 9.69 5.11
CA PRO A 154 8.29 9.96 6.03
C PRO A 154 7.08 10.64 5.36
N GLY A 155 7.31 11.41 4.29
CA GLY A 155 6.24 12.07 3.55
C GLY A 155 5.46 11.20 2.56
N ARG A 156 5.73 9.88 2.50
CA ARG A 156 5.11 8.96 1.54
C ARG A 156 3.58 8.96 1.62
N TRP A 157 3.03 8.64 2.79
CA TRP A 157 1.57 8.58 2.99
C TRP A 157 0.96 9.98 3.14
N SER A 158 1.64 10.87 3.85
CA SER A 158 1.15 12.23 4.10
C SER A 158 0.96 13.04 2.81
N ALA A 159 1.82 12.86 1.81
CA ALA A 159 1.65 13.49 0.50
C ALA A 159 0.40 13.00 -0.24
N ILE A 160 0.14 11.68 -0.22
CA ILE A 160 -1.07 11.09 -0.84
C ILE A 160 -2.31 11.66 -0.18
N LYS A 161 -2.35 11.68 1.16
CA LYS A 161 -3.44 12.28 1.92
C LYS A 161 -3.61 13.77 1.59
N GLY A 162 -2.50 14.51 1.45
CA GLY A 162 -2.51 15.92 1.06
C GLY A 162 -3.09 16.16 -0.33
N LEU A 163 -2.83 15.26 -1.30
CA LEU A 163 -3.43 15.34 -2.64
C LEU A 163 -4.94 15.15 -2.59
N THR A 164 -5.42 14.18 -1.81
CA THR A 164 -6.85 13.95 -1.59
C THR A 164 -7.52 15.16 -0.92
N MET A 165 -6.87 15.74 0.10
CA MET A 165 -7.37 16.94 0.77
C MET A 165 -7.42 18.17 -0.14
N GLY A 166 -6.55 18.24 -1.15
CA GLY A 166 -6.56 19.32 -2.14
C GLY A 166 -7.57 19.11 -3.29
N GLY A 167 -8.43 18.10 -3.19
CA GLY A 167 -9.54 17.87 -4.13
C GLY A 167 -9.21 16.97 -5.32
N LEU A 168 -8.08 16.26 -5.30
CA LEU A 168 -7.77 15.26 -6.32
C LEU A 168 -8.20 13.86 -5.87
N GLU A 169 -8.82 13.11 -6.78
CA GLU A 169 -9.21 11.73 -6.53
C GLU A 169 -8.11 10.76 -6.96
N VAL A 170 -7.66 9.91 -6.02
CA VAL A 170 -6.60 8.93 -6.25
C VAL A 170 -7.23 7.62 -6.69
N ILE A 171 -6.97 7.22 -7.94
CA ILE A 171 -7.55 5.98 -8.51
C ILE A 171 -6.65 4.76 -8.35
N SER A 172 -5.33 4.95 -8.35
CA SER A 172 -4.36 3.87 -8.22
C SER A 172 -3.11 4.36 -7.52
N ILE A 173 -2.45 3.45 -6.81
CA ILE A 173 -1.19 3.70 -6.11
C ILE A 173 -0.19 2.67 -6.61
N THR A 174 0.86 3.15 -7.27
CA THR A 174 1.97 2.34 -7.78
C THR A 174 3.25 2.73 -7.05
N ASP A 175 4.05 1.74 -6.63
CA ASP A 175 5.38 1.99 -6.07
C ASP A 175 6.45 1.75 -7.13
N ASN A 176 7.27 2.77 -7.38
CA ASN A 176 8.45 2.73 -8.25
C ASN A 176 9.70 3.11 -7.43
N THR A 177 9.82 2.50 -6.26
CA THR A 177 11.03 2.57 -5.45
C THR A 177 12.15 1.78 -6.14
N PRO A 178 13.35 2.36 -6.34
CA PRO A 178 14.44 1.69 -7.02
C PRO A 178 15.00 0.53 -6.18
N ILE A 179 14.91 -0.69 -6.68
CA ILE A 179 15.50 -1.90 -6.09
C ILE A 179 16.66 -2.35 -6.99
N PRO A 180 17.93 -2.20 -6.57
CA PRO A 180 19.06 -2.60 -7.38
C PRO A 180 19.32 -4.11 -7.28
N HIS A 181 19.45 -4.80 -8.42
CA HIS A 181 19.90 -6.20 -8.49
C HIS A 181 21.44 -6.24 -8.44
N ASN A 182 22.04 -5.98 -7.27
CA ASN A 182 23.50 -5.92 -7.07
C ASN A 182 24.23 -4.94 -8.02
N GLY A 183 23.65 -3.75 -8.23
CA GLY A 183 24.25 -2.68 -9.05
C GLY A 183 25.32 -1.86 -8.30
N CYS A 184 25.24 -0.52 -8.37
CA CYS A 184 26.22 0.36 -7.73
C CYS A 184 26.33 0.14 -6.21
N ARG A 185 27.57 0.08 -5.71
CA ARG A 185 27.85 -0.06 -4.28
C ARG A 185 27.28 1.13 -3.48
N PRO A 186 26.40 0.92 -2.48
CA PRO A 186 25.95 1.99 -1.61
C PRO A 186 27.09 2.52 -0.74
N ARG A 187 26.96 3.77 -0.26
CA ARG A 187 27.95 4.39 0.64
C ARG A 187 28.19 3.53 1.89
N LYS A 188 29.41 3.61 2.45
CA LYS A 188 29.75 2.90 3.69
C LYS A 188 28.76 3.22 4.82
N ALA A 189 28.46 2.21 5.64
CA ALA A 189 27.67 2.39 6.85
C ALA A 189 28.30 3.45 7.77
N ARG A 190 27.46 4.27 8.40
CA ARG A 190 27.89 5.31 9.34
C ARG A 190 27.98 4.72 10.75
N ARG A 191 28.86 5.28 11.58
CA ARG A 191 29.09 4.86 12.98
C ARG A 191 28.36 5.76 14.00
N LEU A 192 27.31 6.45 13.55
CA LEU A 192 26.56 7.43 14.36
C LEU A 192 25.84 6.74 15.52
#